data_AF-A0A7Y9UNB9-F1
#
_entry.id   AF-A0A7Y9UNB9-F1
#
_cell.length_a   1.000
_cell.length_b   1.000
_cell.length_c   1.000
_cell.angle_alpha   90.00
_cell.angle_beta   90.00
_cell.angle_gamma   90.00
#
_symmetry.space_group_name_H-M   'P 1'
#
loop_
_entity.id
_entity.type
_entity.pdbx_description
1 polymer ?
#
loop_
_entity_poly.entity_id
_entity_poly.type
_entity_poly.pdbx_seq_one_letter_code
_entity_poly.pdbx_strand_id
1 'polypeptide(L)'
;MRKALSGVLVLTSASILALGTAGTAHASRAFWLGEVLHGTNTVDRINGYGGNDTILGYDLHDELRGDQGADHIYGGDGDDQIYGDAGDDRLYGGPRYDTIDTGSGLDYVHAGPGQDMVVVRRGVHADTVHCGTGRDEVYIKGAGANPRLYGCEVVHR
;
A
#
# COMPACT_ATOMS: atom_id res chain seq x y z
N MET A 1 -16.28 -35.63 26.97
CA MET A 1 -15.04 -35.15 26.33
C MET A 1 -15.40 -34.60 24.95
N ARG A 2 -15.68 -33.29 24.85
CA ARG A 2 -16.12 -32.63 23.60
C ARG A 2 -15.02 -31.66 23.17
N LYS A 3 -14.65 -31.74 21.89
CA LYS A 3 -13.67 -30.89 21.20
C LYS A 3 -14.00 -29.40 21.41
N ALA A 4 -13.00 -28.61 21.77
CA ALA A 4 -13.09 -27.15 21.71
C ALA A 4 -13.11 -26.72 20.23
N LEU A 5 -14.24 -26.19 19.77
CA LEU A 5 -14.26 -25.35 18.58
C LEU A 5 -13.73 -23.98 18.99
N SER A 6 -12.61 -23.57 18.40
CA SER A 6 -12.06 -22.22 18.53
C SER A 6 -13.02 -21.25 17.86
N GLY A 7 -13.73 -20.46 18.67
CA GLY A 7 -14.71 -19.48 18.21
C GLY A 7 -14.01 -18.28 17.59
N VAL A 8 -14.25 -18.07 16.29
CA VAL A 8 -13.98 -16.79 15.63
C VAL A 8 -15.09 -15.84 16.05
N LEU A 9 -14.74 -14.81 16.83
CA LEU A 9 -15.62 -13.72 17.21
C LEU A 9 -15.64 -12.70 16.07
N VAL A 10 -16.76 -12.62 15.34
CA VAL A 10 -17.01 -11.56 14.37
C VAL A 10 -17.71 -10.42 15.09
N LEU A 11 -17.01 -9.31 15.32
CA LEU A 11 -17.62 -8.09 15.85
C LEU A 11 -18.00 -7.19 14.67
N THR A 12 -19.30 -7.15 14.39
CA THR A 12 -19.90 -6.10 13.58
C THR A 12 -19.69 -4.77 14.29
N SER A 13 -19.01 -3.84 13.62
CA SER A 13 -18.99 -2.40 13.93
C SER A 13 -18.67 -2.02 15.39
N ALA A 14 -17.42 -2.13 15.83
CA ALA A 14 -16.88 -1.26 16.87
C ALA A 14 -15.35 -1.40 16.97
N SER A 15 -14.69 -0.25 17.01
CA SER A 15 -13.28 -0.01 17.30
C SER A 15 -12.58 -1.14 18.07
N ILE A 16 -11.59 -1.74 17.43
CA ILE A 16 -10.62 -2.60 18.12
C ILE A 16 -9.54 -1.67 18.68
N LEU A 17 -9.59 -1.41 19.99
CA LEU A 17 -8.37 -1.04 20.72
C LEU A 17 -7.45 -2.25 20.69
N ALA A 18 -6.43 -2.20 19.84
CA ALA A 18 -5.31 -3.15 19.90
C ALA A 18 -4.50 -2.87 21.19
N LEU A 19 -4.70 -3.68 22.22
CA LEU A 19 -3.73 -3.79 23.32
C LEU A 19 -2.54 -4.59 22.79
N GLY A 20 -1.42 -3.90 22.65
CA GLY A 20 -0.26 -4.34 21.89
C GLY A 20 0.41 -5.62 22.36
N THR A 21 0.91 -6.37 21.37
CA THR A 21 2.27 -6.91 21.28
C THR A 21 2.53 -7.18 19.80
N ALA A 22 3.46 -6.44 19.18
CA ALA A 22 4.02 -6.62 17.84
C ALA A 22 3.04 -6.90 16.66
N GLY A 23 2.84 -5.90 15.80
CA GLY A 23 2.87 -6.09 14.35
C GLY A 23 1.70 -6.80 13.67
N THR A 24 0.45 -6.64 14.12
CA THR A 24 -0.71 -7.14 13.34
C THR A 24 -1.83 -6.11 13.26
N ALA A 25 -1.89 -5.39 12.13
CA ALA A 25 -3.13 -4.77 11.68
C ALA A 25 -4.08 -5.88 11.21
N HIS A 26 -5.30 -5.90 11.76
CA HIS A 26 -6.35 -6.86 11.39
C HIS A 26 -7.06 -6.37 10.13
N ALA A 27 -6.86 -7.06 9.00
CA ALA A 27 -7.82 -7.03 7.89
C ALA A 27 -8.87 -8.12 8.10
N SER A 28 -10.15 -7.78 8.00
CA SER A 28 -11.19 -8.80 8.05
C SER A 28 -11.20 -9.54 6.72
N ARG A 29 -11.46 -10.86 6.74
CA ARG A 29 -11.47 -11.70 5.53
C ARG A 29 -12.70 -11.46 4.62
N ALA A 30 -13.27 -10.27 4.65
CA ALA A 30 -14.41 -9.89 3.85
C ALA A 30 -13.92 -9.28 2.52
N PHE A 31 -13.62 -10.14 1.55
CA PHE A 31 -13.05 -9.84 0.22
C PHE A 31 -13.79 -8.81 -0.67
N TRP A 32 -14.82 -8.12 -0.17
CA TRP A 32 -15.63 -7.18 -0.96
C TRP A 32 -15.98 -5.90 -0.22
N LEU A 33 -15.51 -5.71 1.01
CA LEU A 33 -15.82 -4.54 1.82
C LEU A 33 -14.56 -3.70 1.93
N GLY A 34 -14.69 -2.39 1.71
CA GLY A 34 -13.62 -1.47 2.06
C GLY A 34 -13.47 -1.32 3.56
N GLU A 35 -12.23 -1.38 4.04
CA GLU A 35 -11.82 -1.30 5.43
C GLU A 35 -10.91 -0.10 5.68
N VAL A 36 -10.72 0.24 6.96
CA VAL A 36 -9.66 1.16 7.38
C VAL A 36 -8.72 0.39 8.29
N LEU A 37 -7.51 0.15 7.79
CA LEU A 37 -6.47 -0.64 8.43
C LEU A 37 -5.42 0.29 8.99
N HIS A 38 -5.19 0.19 10.29
CA HIS A 38 -4.21 0.97 11.01
C HIS A 38 -3.05 0.08 11.44
N GLY A 39 -1.85 0.45 11.03
CA GLY A 39 -0.60 -0.03 11.60
C GLY A 39 -0.35 0.58 12.97
N THR A 40 0.90 0.53 13.38
CA THR A 40 1.41 0.91 14.68
C THR A 40 2.72 1.67 14.49
N ASN A 41 3.32 2.16 15.57
CA ASN A 41 4.64 2.79 15.50
C ASN A 41 5.77 1.73 15.48
N THR A 42 5.48 0.54 14.97
CA THR A 42 6.41 -0.59 14.84
C THR A 42 6.28 -1.19 13.45
N VAL A 43 7.30 -1.93 13.00
CA VAL A 43 7.25 -2.61 11.69
C VAL A 43 6.02 -3.51 11.57
N ASP A 44 5.16 -3.17 10.62
CA ASP A 44 3.89 -3.82 10.36
C ASP A 44 3.87 -4.55 9.00
N ARG A 45 2.96 -5.51 8.91
CA ARG A 45 2.60 -6.19 7.66
C ARG A 45 1.09 -6.15 7.52
N ILE A 46 0.61 -5.39 6.54
CA ILE A 46 -0.82 -5.12 6.36
C ILE A 46 -1.25 -5.53 4.95
N ASN A 47 -2.38 -6.22 4.83
CA ASN A 47 -2.98 -6.58 3.56
C ASN A 47 -4.48 -6.27 3.57
N GLY A 48 -4.96 -5.44 2.64
CA GLY A 48 -6.37 -5.08 2.43
C GLY A 48 -7.25 -6.21 1.89
N TYR A 49 -6.65 -7.16 1.16
CA TYR A 49 -7.32 -8.24 0.44
C TYR A 49 -8.25 -7.78 -0.68
N GLY A 50 -9.45 -7.34 -0.37
CA GLY A 50 -10.45 -7.10 -1.40
C GLY A 50 -11.48 -6.13 -0.91
N GLY A 51 -11.72 -5.07 -1.66
CA GLY A 51 -12.47 -3.93 -1.17
C GLY A 51 -11.84 -2.65 -1.67
N ASN A 52 -12.31 -1.51 -1.19
CA ASN A 52 -11.60 -0.25 -1.42
C ASN A 52 -11.11 0.19 -0.05
N ASP A 53 -9.87 -0.17 0.26
CA ASP A 53 -9.32 -0.07 1.60
C ASP A 53 -8.56 1.24 1.80
N THR A 54 -8.44 1.63 3.06
CA THR A 54 -7.51 2.67 3.49
C THR A 54 -6.51 2.05 4.46
N ILE A 55 -5.24 2.04 4.09
CA ILE A 55 -4.14 1.44 4.86
C ILE A 55 -3.20 2.54 5.34
N LEU A 56 -2.93 2.57 6.64
CA LEU A 56 -2.07 3.55 7.29
C LEU A 56 -0.93 2.81 8.01
N GLY A 57 0.32 2.89 7.51
CA GLY A 57 1.49 2.22 8.11
C GLY A 57 1.94 2.85 9.42
N TYR A 58 2.12 4.18 9.41
CA TYR A 58 2.61 5.02 10.50
C TYR A 58 4.13 5.13 10.57
N ASP A 59 4.79 4.58 11.60
CA ASP A 59 6.23 4.79 11.81
C ASP A 59 6.98 3.47 11.58
N LEU A 60 8.26 3.59 11.20
CA LEU A 60 9.17 2.50 10.86
C LEU A 60 8.85 1.88 9.50
N HIS A 61 9.48 0.74 9.22
CA HIS A 61 9.55 0.16 7.88
C HIS A 61 8.45 -0.89 7.70
N ASP A 62 7.41 -0.56 6.95
CA ASP A 62 6.21 -1.38 6.81
C ASP A 62 6.13 -2.13 5.47
N GLU A 63 5.35 -3.21 5.45
CA GLU A 63 4.94 -3.91 4.23
C GLU A 63 3.42 -3.78 4.07
N LEU A 64 2.98 -2.98 3.11
CA LEU A 64 1.58 -2.59 2.91
C LEU A 64 1.08 -3.06 1.54
N ARG A 65 -0.07 -3.74 1.52
CA ARG A 65 -0.65 -4.32 0.30
C ARG A 65 -2.14 -4.03 0.18
N GLY A 66 -2.58 -3.51 -0.97
CA GLY A 66 -3.99 -3.30 -1.30
C GLY A 66 -4.71 -4.59 -1.75
N ASP A 67 -4.02 -5.41 -2.55
CA ASP A 67 -4.59 -6.57 -3.27
C ASP A 67 -5.65 -6.15 -4.31
N GLN A 68 -6.95 -6.30 -4.05
CA GLN A 68 -8.00 -6.03 -5.03
C GLN A 68 -8.84 -4.80 -4.65
N GLY A 69 -9.00 -3.90 -5.62
CA GLY A 69 -9.93 -2.77 -5.58
C GLY A 69 -9.19 -1.45 -5.56
N ALA A 70 -9.89 -0.36 -5.27
CA ALA A 70 -9.33 0.99 -5.37
C ALA A 70 -8.88 1.47 -3.99
N ASP A 71 -7.61 1.25 -3.68
CA ASP A 71 -7.07 1.40 -2.34
C ASP A 71 -6.38 2.75 -2.12
N HIS A 72 -6.30 3.15 -0.86
CA HIS A 72 -5.53 4.30 -0.40
C HIS A 72 -4.49 3.80 0.59
N ILE A 73 -3.23 3.80 0.20
CA ILE A 73 -2.13 3.27 1.03
C ILE A 73 -1.17 4.39 1.38
N TYR A 74 -0.94 4.58 2.68
CA TYR A 74 -0.02 5.56 3.24
C TYR A 74 1.05 4.81 4.04
N GLY A 75 2.31 4.85 3.57
CA GLY A 75 3.47 4.28 4.27
C GLY A 75 3.68 4.98 5.61
N GLY A 76 4.02 6.27 5.54
CA GLY A 76 4.27 7.08 6.72
C GLY A 76 5.76 7.34 6.89
N ASP A 77 6.23 7.48 8.13
CA ASP A 77 7.65 7.70 8.41
C ASP A 77 8.39 6.36 8.37
N GLY A 78 9.15 6.08 7.32
CA GLY A 78 9.63 4.72 7.17
C GLY A 78 10.51 4.52 5.96
N ASP A 79 11.03 3.31 5.80
CA ASP A 79 11.48 2.88 4.48
C ASP A 79 10.49 1.78 4.11
N ASP A 80 9.42 2.14 3.41
CA ASP A 80 8.23 1.30 3.29
C ASP A 80 8.20 0.51 1.98
N GLN A 81 7.52 -0.65 2.02
CA GLN A 81 7.20 -1.46 0.85
C GLN A 81 5.71 -1.40 0.60
N ILE A 82 5.32 -0.74 -0.50
CA ILE A 82 3.93 -0.47 -0.84
C ILE A 82 3.57 -1.18 -2.15
N TYR A 83 2.48 -1.95 -2.13
CA TYR A 83 1.94 -2.66 -3.28
C TYR A 83 0.46 -2.28 -3.49
N GLY A 84 0.16 -1.58 -4.59
CA GLY A 84 -1.23 -1.32 -5.00
C GLY A 84 -1.95 -2.58 -5.49
N ASP A 85 -1.22 -3.41 -6.25
CA ASP A 85 -1.70 -4.65 -6.87
C ASP A 85 -2.79 -4.43 -7.94
N ALA A 86 -4.08 -4.62 -7.69
CA ALA A 86 -5.09 -4.63 -8.74
C ALA A 86 -6.23 -3.66 -8.46
N GLY A 87 -6.30 -2.58 -9.22
CA GLY A 87 -7.34 -1.58 -9.17
C GLY A 87 -6.77 -0.19 -9.35
N ASP A 88 -7.58 0.83 -9.14
CA ASP A 88 -7.16 2.23 -9.35
C ASP A 88 -6.69 2.81 -8.01
N ASP A 89 -5.39 2.71 -7.73
CA ASP A 89 -4.85 2.92 -6.38
C ASP A 89 -4.29 4.33 -6.17
N ARG A 90 -4.28 4.76 -4.90
CA ARG A 90 -3.56 5.95 -4.43
C ARG A 90 -2.51 5.56 -3.41
N LEU A 91 -1.25 5.70 -3.81
CA LEU A 91 -0.09 5.24 -3.05
C LEU A 91 0.75 6.43 -2.59
N TYR A 92 1.01 6.51 -1.28
CA TYR A 92 1.80 7.55 -0.65
C TYR A 92 2.93 6.91 0.14
N GLY A 93 4.18 7.14 -0.26
CA GLY A 93 5.36 6.61 0.43
C GLY A 93 5.54 7.30 1.78
N GLY A 94 5.95 8.55 1.74
CA GLY A 94 6.30 9.32 2.93
C GLY A 94 7.73 9.81 2.82
N PRO A 95 8.35 10.23 3.94
CA PRO A 95 9.77 10.51 3.94
C PRO A 95 10.63 9.25 3.92
N ARG A 96 11.86 9.39 3.41
CA ARG A 96 12.99 8.43 3.39
C ARG A 96 13.01 7.53 2.16
N TYR A 97 13.31 6.24 2.25
CA TYR A 97 13.52 5.39 1.09
C TYR A 97 12.33 4.44 0.93
N ASP A 98 11.41 4.76 0.01
CA ASP A 98 10.24 3.92 -0.23
C ASP A 98 10.38 3.09 -1.49
N THR A 99 9.85 1.86 -1.45
CA THR A 99 9.67 1.01 -2.61
C THR A 99 8.19 0.84 -2.91
N ILE A 100 7.75 1.39 -4.04
CA ILE A 100 6.33 1.42 -4.42
C ILE A 100 6.13 0.64 -5.72
N ASP A 101 5.26 -0.36 -5.72
CA ASP A 101 4.79 -1.05 -6.91
C ASP A 101 3.32 -0.69 -7.15
N THR A 102 3.09 0.07 -8.23
CA THR A 102 1.74 0.53 -8.64
C THR A 102 0.74 -0.59 -8.83
N GLY A 103 1.18 -1.77 -9.30
CA GLY A 103 0.24 -2.79 -9.71
C GLY A 103 -0.38 -2.48 -11.08
N SER A 104 -1.64 -2.84 -11.27
CA SER A 104 -2.38 -2.67 -12.51
C SER A 104 -3.65 -1.88 -12.26
N GLY A 105 -3.89 -0.89 -13.11
CA GLY A 105 -5.08 -0.05 -13.07
C GLY A 105 -4.71 1.33 -13.53
N LEU A 106 -5.47 2.33 -13.12
CA LEU A 106 -5.10 3.74 -13.24
C LEU A 106 -4.59 4.23 -11.88
N ASP A 107 -3.27 4.24 -11.71
CA ASP A 107 -2.68 4.50 -10.40
C ASP A 107 -2.20 5.94 -10.24
N TYR A 108 -2.23 6.40 -8.99
CA TYR A 108 -1.64 7.66 -8.57
C TYR A 108 -0.63 7.41 -7.45
N VAL A 109 0.61 7.86 -7.67
CA VAL A 109 1.69 7.75 -6.70
C VAL A 109 2.19 9.13 -6.29
N HIS A 110 2.39 9.30 -4.99
CA HIS A 110 3.19 10.38 -4.42
C HIS A 110 4.26 9.76 -3.50
N ALA A 111 5.49 9.60 -4.01
CA ALA A 111 6.56 8.90 -3.29
C ALA A 111 6.97 9.71 -2.05
N GLY A 112 7.41 10.95 -2.22
CA GLY A 112 7.59 11.89 -1.11
C GLY A 112 8.99 12.48 -1.10
N PRO A 113 9.47 12.98 0.05
CA PRO A 113 10.85 13.38 0.18
C PRO A 113 11.74 12.16 0.47
N GLY A 114 12.67 11.85 -0.41
CA GLY A 114 13.31 10.55 -0.32
C GLY A 114 14.34 10.27 -1.39
N GLN A 115 14.90 9.08 -1.35
CA GLN A 115 15.39 8.46 -2.58
C GLN A 115 14.45 7.29 -2.79
N ASP A 116 13.48 7.43 -3.67
CA ASP A 116 12.43 6.42 -3.78
C ASP A 116 12.64 5.54 -5.01
N MET A 117 12.07 4.35 -4.96
CA MET A 117 11.98 3.44 -6.10
C MET A 117 10.53 3.15 -6.42
N VAL A 118 10.09 3.57 -7.62
CA VAL A 118 8.72 3.33 -8.08
C VAL A 118 8.72 2.39 -9.27
N VAL A 119 8.01 1.28 -9.16
CA VAL A 119 7.74 0.35 -10.26
C VAL A 119 6.35 0.66 -10.83
N VAL A 120 6.32 1.05 -12.10
CA VAL A 120 5.09 1.32 -12.84
C VAL A 120 4.81 0.16 -13.77
N ARG A 121 3.69 -0.57 -13.62
CA ARG A 121 3.30 -1.59 -14.61
C ARG A 121 2.33 -1.01 -15.62
N ARG A 122 2.84 -0.78 -16.82
CA ARG A 122 2.03 -0.27 -17.92
C ARG A 122 0.88 -1.22 -18.25
N GLY A 123 -0.31 -0.64 -18.31
CA GLY A 123 -1.53 -1.29 -18.77
C GLY A 123 -2.28 -0.44 -19.78
N VAL A 124 -3.59 -0.63 -19.86
CA VAL A 124 -4.47 0.17 -20.74
C VAL A 124 -4.62 1.62 -20.25
N HIS A 125 -4.40 1.85 -18.95
CA HIS A 125 -4.44 3.16 -18.30
C HIS A 125 -3.03 3.72 -18.09
N ALA A 126 -2.94 5.05 -17.95
CA ALA A 126 -1.69 5.78 -17.82
C ALA A 126 -1.56 6.33 -16.40
N ASP A 127 -0.66 5.71 -15.63
CA ASP A 127 -0.46 6.09 -14.23
C ASP A 127 0.16 7.47 -14.10
N THR A 128 0.02 8.07 -12.93
CA THR A 128 0.63 9.35 -12.58
C THR A 128 1.53 9.18 -11.37
N VAL A 129 2.80 9.56 -11.49
CA VAL A 129 3.78 9.46 -10.42
C VAL A 129 4.38 10.83 -10.13
N HIS A 130 4.22 11.28 -8.89
CA HIS A 130 4.93 12.39 -8.31
C HIS A 130 6.03 11.84 -7.41
N CYS A 131 7.28 11.97 -7.84
CA CYS A 131 8.39 11.43 -7.06
C CYS A 131 8.71 12.29 -5.84
N GLY A 132 8.45 13.60 -5.90
CA GLY A 132 8.72 14.50 -4.78
C GLY A 132 10.14 15.04 -4.83
N THR A 133 10.87 14.98 -3.72
CA THR A 133 12.22 15.55 -3.64
C THR A 133 13.25 14.48 -3.39
N GLY A 134 14.38 14.59 -4.10
CA GLY A 134 15.54 13.72 -3.91
C GLY A 134 15.87 13.04 -5.23
N ARG A 135 16.49 11.86 -5.18
CA ARG A 135 16.87 11.12 -6.40
C ARG A 135 16.02 9.88 -6.50
N ASP A 136 14.92 9.99 -7.21
CA ASP A 136 13.92 8.93 -7.28
C ASP A 136 14.04 8.19 -8.60
N GLU A 137 14.08 6.86 -8.52
CA GLU A 137 14.22 6.00 -9.68
C GLU A 137 12.86 5.39 -10.05
N VAL A 138 12.43 5.64 -11.28
CA VAL A 138 11.19 5.03 -11.81
C VAL A 138 11.52 3.93 -12.82
N TYR A 139 11.06 2.72 -12.52
CA TYR A 139 11.16 1.53 -13.35
C TYR A 139 9.83 1.26 -14.05
N ILE A 140 9.79 1.52 -15.35
CA ILE A 140 8.59 1.31 -16.15
C ILE A 140 8.63 -0.09 -16.78
N LYS A 141 7.67 -0.94 -16.42
CA LYS A 141 7.57 -2.34 -16.90
C LYS A 141 6.33 -2.55 -17.76
N GLY A 142 6.38 -3.56 -18.64
CA GLY A 142 5.25 -3.95 -19.48
C GLY A 142 5.04 -3.07 -20.71
N ALA A 143 3.87 -3.23 -21.34
CA ALA A 143 3.47 -2.50 -22.55
C ALA A 143 2.09 -1.89 -22.33
N GLY A 144 1.84 -0.71 -22.90
CA GLY A 144 0.57 -0.02 -22.65
C GLY A 144 0.71 1.49 -22.76
N ALA A 145 -0.11 2.24 -22.03
CA ALA A 145 0.02 3.68 -21.97
C ALA A 145 1.33 4.09 -21.26
N ASN A 146 1.86 5.27 -21.58
CA ASN A 146 3.03 5.82 -20.89
C ASN A 146 2.56 6.56 -19.63
N PRO A 147 3.21 6.36 -18.46
CA PRO A 147 2.87 7.11 -17.28
C PRO A 147 3.29 8.58 -17.39
N ARG A 148 2.65 9.42 -16.58
CA ARG A 148 3.04 10.83 -16.37
C ARG A 148 3.93 10.91 -15.15
N LEU A 149 5.16 11.36 -15.33
CA LEU A 149 6.16 11.42 -14.27
C LEU A 149 6.52 12.87 -13.95
N TYR A 150 6.56 13.21 -12.66
CA TYR A 150 6.85 14.55 -12.16
C TYR A 150 7.95 14.49 -11.11
N GLY A 151 9.08 15.16 -11.38
CA GLY A 151 10.22 15.21 -10.45
C GLY A 151 11.06 13.92 -10.40
N CYS A 152 10.84 12.98 -11.32
CA CYS A 152 11.45 11.65 -11.30
C CYS A 152 12.67 11.52 -12.21
N GLU A 153 13.66 10.71 -11.81
CA GLU A 153 14.72 10.21 -12.70
C GLU A 153 14.28 8.86 -13.30
N VAL A 154 14.16 8.79 -14.63
CA VAL A 154 13.65 7.58 -15.29
C VAL A 154 14.78 6.61 -15.61
N VAL A 155 14.81 5.48 -14.91
CA VAL A 155 15.77 4.40 -15.17
C VAL A 155 15.13 3.43 -16.17
N HIS A 156 15.49 3.59 -17.46
CA HIS A 156 15.08 2.66 -18.50
C HIS A 156 15.92 1.38 -18.38
N ARG A 157 15.33 0.26 -17.97
CA ARG A 157 15.90 -1.09 -18.10
C ARG A 157 14.84 -2.08 -18.58
#